data_AF-A0A7W1QH56-F1
#
_entry.id   AF-A0A7W1QH56-F1
#
_cell.length_a   1.000
_cell.length_b   1.000
_cell.length_c   1.000
_cell.angle_alpha   90.00
_cell.angle_beta   90.00
_cell.angle_gamma   90.00
#
_symmetry.space_group_name_H-M   'P 1'
#
loop_
_entity.id
_entity.type
_entity.pdbx_description
1 polymer ?
#
loop_
_entity_poly.entity_id
_entity_poly.type
_entity_poly.pdbx_seq_one_letter_code
_entity_poly.pdbx_strand_id
1 'polypeptide(L)'
;IGPMKECLTAIPAIYATVSDWIESSGTFSLYNQTERETALNFTKYAENRVDAHVDNFTFEKSTGKVVLIDTEHFPTMIGLKEQFECKDYTSWYAKLSLKFLKNNYLQDKNTRRELQTKILPERYPV
;
A
#
# COMPACT_ATOMS: atom_id res chain seq x y z
N ILE A 1 13.01 -12.69 -32.54
CA ILE A 1 12.03 -12.14 -31.57
C ILE A 1 10.67 -12.47 -32.15
N GLY A 2 9.96 -13.47 -31.60
CA GLY A 2 8.67 -13.93 -32.13
C GLY A 2 7.56 -12.91 -31.90
N PRO A 3 6.44 -13.00 -32.64
CA PRO A 3 5.33 -12.06 -32.49
C PRO A 3 4.78 -12.09 -31.05
N MET A 4 4.69 -10.91 -30.45
CA MET A 4 4.15 -10.71 -29.11
C MET A 4 2.67 -11.11 -29.14
N LYS A 5 2.29 -12.15 -28.40
CA LYS A 5 0.90 -12.62 -28.31
C LYS A 5 0.05 -11.50 -27.70
N GLU A 6 -0.88 -10.94 -28.44
CA GLU A 6 -1.81 -9.93 -27.93
C GLU A 6 -2.61 -10.53 -26.77
N CYS A 7 -2.42 -9.99 -25.57
CA CYS A 7 -3.21 -10.34 -24.40
C CYS A 7 -4.37 -9.34 -24.30
N LEU A 8 -5.56 -9.78 -24.70
CA LEU A 8 -6.79 -9.01 -24.58
C LEU A 8 -7.27 -9.05 -23.13
N THR A 9 -7.00 -7.97 -22.38
CA THR A 9 -7.56 -7.79 -21.04
C THR A 9 -8.96 -7.22 -21.15
N ALA A 10 -9.98 -8.05 -20.91
CA ALA A 10 -11.35 -7.59 -20.78
C ALA A 10 -11.62 -7.21 -19.32
N ILE A 11 -11.84 -5.93 -19.05
CA ILE A 11 -12.31 -5.47 -17.74
C ILE A 11 -13.84 -5.49 -17.78
N PRO A 12 -14.52 -6.13 -16.82
CA PRO A 12 -15.97 -6.15 -16.80
C PRO A 12 -16.52 -4.71 -16.72
N ALA A 13 -17.55 -4.42 -17.50
CA ALA A 13 -18.18 -3.09 -17.55
C ALA A 13 -18.87 -2.70 -16.22
N ILE A 14 -19.07 -3.68 -15.33
CA ILE A 14 -19.71 -3.50 -14.02
C ILE A 14 -18.92 -4.31 -12.99
N TYR A 15 -18.59 -3.68 -11.88
CA TYR A 15 -18.06 -4.32 -10.68
C TYR A 15 -18.95 -3.94 -9.49
N ALA A 16 -19.02 -4.81 -8.48
CA ALA A 16 -19.71 -4.56 -7.23
C ALA A 16 -18.79 -4.99 -6.08
N THR A 17 -18.74 -4.18 -5.03
CA THR A 17 -18.05 -4.51 -3.79
C THR A 17 -19.07 -5.04 -2.79
N VAL A 18 -18.82 -6.23 -2.25
CA VAL A 18 -19.54 -6.75 -1.09
C VAL A 18 -18.64 -6.51 0.11
N SER A 19 -19.11 -5.71 1.06
CA SER A 19 -18.37 -5.35 2.27
C SER A 19 -19.30 -5.41 3.47
N ASP A 20 -18.75 -5.83 4.62
CA ASP A 20 -19.46 -5.76 5.88
C ASP A 20 -19.67 -4.29 6.28
N TRP A 21 -20.81 -4.02 6.92
CA TRP A 21 -21.04 -2.74 7.57
C TRP A 21 -20.25 -2.71 8.88
N ILE A 22 -19.39 -1.70 9.03
CA ILE A 22 -18.57 -1.51 10.22
C ILE A 22 -18.94 -0.17 10.85
N GLU A 23 -19.44 -0.20 12.09
CA GLU A 23 -19.65 1.01 12.86
C GLU A 23 -18.32 1.48 13.45
N SER A 24 -17.77 2.57 12.89
CA SER A 24 -16.51 3.16 13.33
C SER A 24 -16.68 4.03 14.59
N SER A 25 -15.71 3.98 15.50
CA SER A 25 -15.61 4.94 16.62
C SER A 25 -14.73 6.16 16.31
N GLY A 26 -14.22 6.30 15.09
CA GLY A 26 -13.31 7.35 14.65
C GLY A 26 -12.09 6.82 13.86
N THR A 27 -11.49 7.66 13.04
CA THR A 27 -10.23 7.35 12.35
C THR A 27 -9.05 7.47 13.31
N PHE A 28 -7.94 6.81 12.98
CA PHE A 28 -6.70 7.05 13.70
C PHE A 28 -6.25 8.51 13.50
N SER A 29 -5.47 9.02 14.45
CA SER A 29 -4.99 10.38 14.54
C SER A 29 -3.47 10.42 14.40
N LEU A 30 -2.98 11.37 13.60
CA LEU A 30 -1.56 11.68 13.50
C LEU A 30 -0.95 12.15 14.83
N TYR A 31 -1.78 12.67 15.75
CA TYR A 31 -1.32 13.18 17.04
C TYR A 31 -1.31 12.12 18.14
N ASN A 32 -1.93 10.95 17.90
CA ASN A 32 -1.92 9.84 18.83
C ASN A 32 -0.72 8.92 18.54
N GLN A 33 0.18 8.76 19.51
CA GLN A 33 1.37 7.92 19.35
C GLN A 33 1.01 6.44 19.20
N THR A 34 0.10 5.94 20.02
CA THR A 34 -0.29 4.52 20.02
C THR A 34 -0.93 4.13 18.70
N GLU A 35 -1.78 4.99 18.13
CA GLU A 35 -2.43 4.74 16.84
C GLU A 35 -1.42 4.71 15.68
N ARG A 36 -0.46 5.64 15.66
CA ARG A 36 0.63 5.63 14.68
C ARG A 36 1.52 4.40 14.80
N GLU A 37 1.83 3.97 16.02
CA GLU A 37 2.61 2.77 16.28
C GLU A 37 1.85 1.51 15.82
N THR A 38 0.55 1.44 16.10
CA THR A 38 -0.32 0.36 15.62
C THR A 38 -0.33 0.28 14.10
N ALA A 39 -0.55 1.40 13.40
CA ALA A 39 -0.55 1.47 11.93
C ALA A 39 0.80 1.03 11.34
N LEU A 40 1.90 1.50 11.93
CA LEU A 40 3.25 1.15 11.48
C LEU A 40 3.58 -0.33 11.75
N ASN A 41 3.18 -0.86 12.90
CA ASN A 41 3.38 -2.26 13.25
C ASN A 41 2.57 -3.18 12.35
N PHE A 42 1.34 -2.79 12.02
CA PHE A 42 0.53 -3.50 11.03
C PHE A 42 1.21 -3.51 9.66
N THR A 43 1.71 -2.36 9.20
CA THR A 43 2.43 -2.25 7.93
C THR A 43 3.68 -3.14 7.88
N LYS A 44 4.43 -3.24 8.98
CA LYS A 44 5.58 -4.15 9.10
C LYS A 44 5.14 -5.61 9.04
N TYR A 45 4.11 -5.96 9.80
CA TYR A 45 3.52 -7.30 9.80
C TYR A 45 3.05 -7.70 8.40
N ALA A 46 2.45 -6.76 7.67
CA ALA A 46 2.03 -6.93 6.29
C ALA A 46 3.16 -6.73 5.27
N GLU A 47 4.44 -6.78 5.68
CA GLU A 47 5.59 -6.71 4.77
C GLU A 47 5.59 -5.47 3.85
N ASN A 48 5.19 -4.31 4.38
CA ASN A 48 5.00 -3.06 3.64
C ASN A 48 3.97 -3.13 2.50
N ARG A 49 3.04 -4.10 2.50
CA ARG A 49 1.98 -4.21 1.47
C ARG A 49 0.83 -3.24 1.67
N VAL A 50 0.64 -2.76 2.91
CA VAL A 50 -0.37 -1.80 3.31
C VAL A 50 0.31 -0.50 3.71
N ASP A 51 -0.30 0.62 3.38
CA ASP A 51 0.18 1.95 3.75
C ASP A 51 -0.09 2.24 5.24
N ALA A 52 0.92 2.73 5.96
CA ALA A 52 0.83 3.09 7.38
C ALA A 52 0.10 4.42 7.62
N HIS A 53 -0.45 5.07 6.59
CA HIS A 53 -1.23 6.29 6.78
C HIS A 53 -2.39 6.06 7.76
N VAL A 54 -2.55 6.94 8.77
CA VAL A 54 -3.55 6.77 9.83
C VAL A 54 -4.98 6.71 9.29
N ASP A 55 -5.26 7.40 8.18
CA ASP A 55 -6.60 7.40 7.55
C ASP A 55 -6.98 6.02 6.98
N ASN A 56 -6.03 5.10 6.82
CA ASN A 56 -6.30 3.74 6.36
C ASN A 56 -6.83 2.85 7.48
N PHE A 57 -6.87 3.35 8.72
CA PHE A 57 -7.22 2.59 9.91
C PHE A 57 -8.33 3.24 10.71
N THR A 58 -9.18 2.41 11.29
CA THR A 58 -10.20 2.81 12.25
C THR A 58 -10.40 1.75 13.32
N PHE A 59 -11.08 2.10 14.41
CA PHE A 59 -11.55 1.15 15.40
C PHE A 59 -13.02 0.82 15.16
N GLU A 60 -13.36 -0.47 15.16
CA GLU A 60 -14.74 -0.92 15.24
C GLU A 60 -15.28 -0.63 16.65
N LYS A 61 -16.40 0.12 16.72
CA LYS A 61 -16.96 0.61 17.99
C LYS A 61 -17.38 -0.49 18.95
N SER A 62 -17.90 -1.60 18.44
CA SER A 62 -18.44 -2.71 19.24
C SER A 62 -17.36 -3.61 19.83
N THR A 63 -16.25 -3.82 19.11
CA THR A 63 -15.20 -4.79 19.51
C THR A 63 -13.88 -4.13 19.89
N GLY A 64 -13.66 -2.87 19.51
CA GLY A 64 -12.37 -2.19 19.64
C GLY A 64 -11.28 -2.74 18.71
N LYS A 65 -11.62 -3.60 17.75
CA LYS A 65 -10.66 -4.14 16.77
C LYS A 65 -10.24 -3.07 15.77
N VAL A 66 -9.01 -3.17 15.30
CA VAL A 66 -8.50 -2.36 14.18
C VAL A 66 -9.10 -2.86 12.88
N VAL A 67 -9.61 -1.94 12.08
CA VAL A 67 -10.20 -2.17 10.76
C VAL A 67 -9.38 -1.42 9.73
N LEU A 68 -9.10 -2.09 8.61
CA LEU A 68 -8.52 -1.48 7.42
C LEU A 68 -9.63 -0.90 6.55
N ILE A 69 -9.54 0.39 6.24
CA ILE A 69 -10.46 1.07 5.35
C ILE A 69 -9.98 0.95 3.90
N ASP A 70 -8.68 1.15 3.70
CA ASP A 70 -8.05 1.09 2.38
C ASP A 70 -7.10 -0.12 2.31
N THR A 71 -7.25 -0.90 1.25
CA THR A 71 -6.46 -2.11 0.97
C THR A 71 -5.68 -2.02 -0.34
N GLU A 72 -5.54 -0.83 -0.92
CA GLU A 72 -4.73 -0.63 -2.10
C GLU A 72 -3.29 -1.16 -1.90
N HIS A 73 -2.75 -1.82 -2.92
CA HIS A 73 -1.44 -2.45 -2.83
C HIS A 73 -0.32 -1.39 -2.82
N PHE A 74 0.07 -0.97 -1.62
CA PHE A 74 1.00 0.12 -1.37
C PHE A 74 2.30 0.03 -2.17
N PRO A 75 2.98 -1.13 -2.27
CA PRO A 75 4.20 -1.25 -3.06
C PRO A 75 4.02 -0.86 -4.52
N THR A 76 2.89 -1.22 -5.13
CA THR A 76 2.61 -0.85 -6.52
C THR A 76 2.38 0.64 -6.64
N MET A 77 1.58 1.23 -5.75
CA MET A 77 1.25 2.66 -5.79
C MET A 77 2.48 3.56 -5.74
N ILE A 78 3.40 3.27 -4.82
CA ILE A 78 4.58 4.11 -4.62
C ILE A 78 5.82 3.60 -5.38
N GLY A 79 5.70 2.52 -6.15
CA GLY A 79 6.81 1.88 -6.88
C GLY A 79 7.89 1.34 -5.94
N LEU A 80 7.51 0.65 -4.86
CA LEU A 80 8.42 0.03 -3.91
C LEU A 80 8.94 -1.29 -4.47
N LYS A 81 10.27 -1.38 -4.61
CA LYS A 81 10.94 -2.58 -5.13
C LYS A 81 11.36 -3.54 -4.03
N GLU A 82 11.58 -3.01 -2.83
CA GLU A 82 12.14 -3.73 -1.69
C GLU A 82 11.42 -3.28 -0.42
N GLN A 83 11.23 -4.21 0.52
CA GLN A 83 10.76 -3.89 1.86
C GLN A 83 11.74 -2.94 2.55
N PHE A 84 11.23 -2.11 3.46
CA PHE A 84 12.08 -1.21 4.23
C PHE A 84 11.63 -1.15 5.68
N GLU A 85 12.60 -1.22 6.58
CA GLU A 85 12.34 -1.12 8.00
C GLU A 85 12.24 0.34 8.45
N CYS A 86 11.22 0.67 9.23
CA CYS A 86 11.07 1.97 9.88
C CYS A 86 10.95 1.78 11.37
N LYS A 87 11.69 2.58 12.14
CA LYS A 87 11.62 2.50 13.61
C LYS A 87 10.36 3.16 14.12
N ASP A 88 10.01 4.28 13.51
CA ASP A 88 8.93 5.16 13.92
C ASP A 88 8.22 5.79 12.70
N TYR A 89 7.12 6.47 12.97
CA TYR A 89 6.27 7.07 11.96
C TYR A 89 6.97 8.18 11.16
N THR A 90 7.84 8.95 11.82
CA THR A 90 8.60 10.04 11.20
C THR A 90 9.62 9.51 10.20
N SER A 91 10.35 8.46 10.56
CA SER A 91 11.32 7.79 9.68
C SER A 91 10.64 7.10 8.51
N TRP A 92 9.43 6.58 8.70
CA TRP A 92 8.58 6.10 7.61
C TRP A 92 8.23 7.22 6.62
N TYR A 93 7.67 8.33 7.11
CA TYR A 93 7.38 9.50 6.27
C TYR A 93 8.63 10.06 5.57
N ALA A 94 9.75 10.17 6.29
CA ALA A 94 11.00 10.67 5.72
C ALA A 94 11.51 9.78 4.57
N LYS A 95 11.40 8.45 4.70
CA LYS A 95 11.77 7.52 3.63
C LYS A 95 10.87 7.67 2.42
N LEU A 96 9.57 7.82 2.61
CA LEU A 96 8.63 8.08 1.51
C LEU A 96 8.92 9.38 0.80
N SER A 97 9.14 10.47 1.56
CA SER A 97 9.52 11.77 1.00
C SER A 97 10.82 11.69 0.21
N LEU A 98 11.86 11.04 0.75
CA LEU A 98 13.12 10.87 0.03
C LEU A 98 12.95 10.04 -1.25
N LYS A 99 12.11 9.00 -1.20
CA LYS A 99 11.78 8.20 -2.37
C LYS A 99 11.02 9.01 -3.42
N PHE A 100 10.01 9.77 -3.01
CA PHE A 100 9.27 10.66 -3.89
C PHE A 100 10.18 11.68 -4.58
N LEU A 101 11.13 12.27 -3.84
CA LEU A 101 12.13 13.16 -4.39
C LEU A 101 13.05 12.41 -5.39
N LYS A 102 13.57 11.24 -5.03
CA LYS A 102 14.38 10.42 -5.95
C LYS A 102 13.59 10.07 -7.22
N ASN A 103 12.32 9.73 -7.09
CA ASN A 103 11.49 9.37 -8.22
C ASN A 103 11.21 10.58 -9.13
N ASN A 104 10.87 11.74 -8.57
CA ASN A 104 10.59 12.92 -9.40
C ASN A 104 11.84 13.54 -10.03
N TYR A 105 12.99 13.47 -9.37
CA TYR A 105 14.21 14.12 -9.86
C TYR A 105 15.17 13.17 -10.61
N LEU A 106 15.09 11.85 -10.39
CA LEU A 106 16.05 10.88 -10.95
C LEU A 106 15.40 9.72 -11.72
N GLN A 107 14.07 9.59 -11.76
CA GLN A 107 13.42 8.50 -12.48
C GLN A 107 13.02 8.93 -13.88
N ASP A 108 13.59 8.27 -14.89
CA ASP A 108 13.18 8.46 -16.27
C ASP A 108 11.79 7.84 -16.53
N LYS A 109 11.08 8.37 -17.54
CA LYS A 109 9.73 7.90 -17.92
C LYS A 109 9.73 6.42 -18.34
N ASN A 110 10.87 5.89 -18.81
CA ASN A 110 11.02 4.52 -19.27
C ASN A 110 11.03 3.52 -18.11
N THR A 111 11.77 3.83 -17.04
CA THR A 111 11.88 3.06 -15.80
C THR A 111 10.51 2.94 -15.10
N ARG A 112 9.71 4.01 -15.12
CA ARG A 112 8.34 3.97 -14.57
C ARG A 112 7.44 3.02 -15.36
N ARG A 113 7.53 3.05 -16.69
CA ARG A 113 6.76 2.17 -17.57
C ARG A 113 7.15 0.70 -17.37
N GLU A 114 8.44 0.42 -17.26
CA GLU A 114 8.95 -0.94 -17.00
C GLU A 114 8.43 -1.54 -15.68
N LEU A 115 8.31 -0.75 -14.61
CA LEU A 115 7.78 -1.22 -13.33
C LEU A 115 6.29 -1.58 -13.40
N GLN A 116 5.51 -0.87 -14.22
CA GLN A 116 4.09 -1.13 -14.39
C GLN A 116 3.82 -2.31 -15.34
N THR A 117 4.74 -2.60 -16.27
CA THR A 117 4.61 -3.70 -17.24
C THR A 117 5.36 -4.97 -16.85
N LYS A 118 6.24 -4.92 -15.84
CA LYS A 118 6.91 -6.12 -15.34
C LYS A 118 5.89 -7.01 -14.64
N ILE A 119 5.54 -8.11 -15.29
CA ILE A 119 4.93 -9.27 -14.64
C ILE A 119 5.93 -9.70 -13.57
N LEU A 120 5.59 -9.49 -12.29
CA LEU A 120 6.38 -10.02 -11.19
C LEU A 120 6.42 -11.55 -11.35
N PRO A 121 7.59 -12.19 -11.22
CA PRO A 121 7.66 -13.64 -11.31
C PRO A 121 6.69 -14.28 -10.32
N GLU A 122 5.96 -15.29 -10.77
CA GLU A 122 5.16 -16.12 -9.86
C GLU A 122 6.07 -16.64 -8.74
N ARG A 123 5.55 -16.50 -7.51
CA ARG A 123 5.98 -17.11 -6.24
C ARG A 123 6.79 -16.22 -5.29
N TYR A 124 6.14 -15.91 -4.17
CA TYR A 124 6.66 -16.37 -2.89
C TYR A 124 6.21 -17.84 -2.71
N PRO A 125 7.09 -18.79 -2.41
CA PRO A 125 6.66 -20.12 -1.99
C PRO A 125 5.86 -19.99 -0.69
N VAL A 126 4.71 -20.67 -0.64
CA VAL A 126 3.88 -20.88 0.56
C VAL A 126 4.64 -21.76 1.55
#